data_AF-A0A7J8X6F9-F1
#
_entry.id   AF-A0A7J8X6F9-F1
#
_cell.length_a   1.000
_cell.length_b   1.000
_cell.length_c   1.000
_cell.angle_alpha   90.00
_cell.angle_beta   90.00
_cell.angle_gamma   90.00
#
_symmetry.space_group_name_H-M   'P 1'
#
loop_
_entity.id
_entity.type
_entity.pdbx_description
1 polymer ?
#
loop_
_entity_poly.entity_id
_entity_poly.type
_entity_poly.pdbx_seq_one_letter_code
_entity_poly.pdbx_strand_id
1 'polypeptide(L)'
;MLMVVFLSNSGLIAYTVVGRELAVSWALCAVCLIGHVAHFLGAKASWMHAFHSTGFHLSLSLFTLLGPGRQLIFEGVKNLFKGAPNMNTLVGLGALSSFAVSSLAVLIPKLGWRAFFEEPVMLIAFVLLGRNLEQRAKIKATSDMTGLLSSLPSQARLMVDDSIVEVPCSSLSVGDQIVVLPGDRVPADGIVRAGRSTIDESSFTGEPMPVTKEPGSQVAAGSINLNGTLTIEVRRPGGETAMGDIVRLVEEAQSREAPVQRLADK
;
A
#
# COMPACT_ATOMS: atom_id res chain seq x y z
N MET A 1 9.75 -8.48 -12.15
CA MET A 1 8.36 -8.11 -12.51
C MET A 1 7.31 -8.84 -11.67
N LEU A 2 7.38 -10.17 -11.54
CA LEU A 2 6.44 -10.95 -10.70
C LEU A 2 6.40 -10.47 -9.24
N MET A 3 7.54 -10.14 -8.65
CA MET A 3 7.64 -9.72 -7.24
C MET A 3 7.04 -8.33 -6.98
N VAL A 4 7.18 -7.40 -7.93
CA VAL A 4 6.58 -6.04 -7.86
C VAL A 4 5.06 -6.11 -8.05
N VAL A 5 4.58 -6.97 -8.95
CA VAL A 5 3.14 -7.25 -9.09
C VAL A 5 2.61 -7.94 -7.83
N PHE A 6 3.36 -8.84 -7.23
CA PHE A 6 2.95 -9.53 -5.99
C PHE A 6 2.90 -8.59 -4.79
N LEU A 7 3.88 -7.68 -4.64
CA LEU A 7 3.91 -6.65 -3.59
C LEU A 7 2.80 -5.61 -3.80
N SER A 8 2.58 -5.17 -5.04
CA SER A 8 1.48 -4.25 -5.40
C SER A 8 0.12 -4.89 -5.12
N ASN A 9 -0.10 -6.14 -5.52
CA ASN A 9 -1.34 -6.85 -5.28
C ASN A 9 -1.56 -7.16 -3.79
N SER A 10 -0.49 -7.49 -3.05
CA SER A 10 -0.54 -7.69 -1.59
C SER A 10 -0.87 -6.39 -0.84
N GLY A 11 -0.31 -5.26 -1.28
CA GLY A 11 -0.61 -3.93 -0.74
C GLY A 11 -2.04 -3.46 -1.06
N LEU A 12 -2.52 -3.73 -2.26
CA LEU A 12 -3.92 -3.48 -2.68
C LEU A 12 -4.92 -4.35 -1.90
N ILE A 13 -4.61 -5.62 -1.67
CA ILE A 13 -5.44 -6.52 -0.87
C ILE A 13 -5.46 -6.05 0.60
N ALA A 14 -4.30 -5.68 1.17
CA ALA A 14 -4.23 -5.13 2.51
C ALA A 14 -5.02 -3.81 2.64
N TYR A 15 -4.91 -2.92 1.64
CA TYR A 15 -5.65 -1.65 1.62
C TYR A 15 -7.17 -1.85 1.51
N THR A 16 -7.63 -2.77 0.67
CA THR A 16 -9.07 -3.07 0.54
C THR A 16 -9.65 -3.71 1.79
N VAL A 17 -8.89 -4.58 2.47
CA VAL A 17 -9.30 -5.18 3.75
C VAL A 17 -9.37 -4.13 4.85
N VAL A 18 -8.36 -3.29 5.01
CA VAL A 18 -8.36 -2.20 6.02
C VAL A 18 -9.45 -1.17 5.71
N GLY A 19 -9.69 -0.84 4.44
CA GLY A 19 -10.76 0.07 4.02
C GLY A 19 -12.16 -0.48 4.36
N ARG A 20 -12.38 -1.79 4.22
CA ARG A 20 -13.64 -2.44 4.61
C ARG A 20 -13.83 -2.47 6.13
N GLU A 21 -12.79 -2.84 6.88
CA GLU A 21 -12.84 -2.84 8.36
C GLU A 21 -13.06 -1.43 8.92
N LEU A 22 -12.45 -0.41 8.30
CA LEU A 22 -12.71 0.99 8.60
C LEU A 22 -14.16 1.38 8.33
N ALA A 23 -14.70 1.06 7.14
CA ALA A 23 -16.07 1.40 6.78
C ALA A 23 -17.09 0.78 7.74
N VAL A 24 -16.86 -0.49 8.13
CA VAL A 24 -17.68 -1.18 9.14
C VAL A 24 -17.52 -0.50 10.51
N SER A 25 -16.30 -0.21 10.95
CA SER A 25 -16.07 0.45 12.24
C SER A 25 -16.67 1.86 12.31
N TRP A 26 -16.66 2.60 11.20
CA TRP A 26 -17.28 3.92 11.09
C TRP A 26 -18.80 3.84 11.05
N ALA A 27 -19.38 2.86 10.37
CA ALA A 27 -20.82 2.65 10.40
C ALA A 27 -21.30 2.35 11.84
N LEU A 28 -20.56 1.52 12.58
CA LEU A 28 -20.87 1.20 13.98
C LEU A 28 -20.69 2.42 14.90
N CYS A 29 -19.63 3.21 14.69
CA CYS A 29 -19.40 4.45 15.44
C CYS A 29 -20.47 5.50 15.16
N ALA A 30 -20.87 5.68 13.90
CA ALA A 30 -21.92 6.61 13.49
C ALA A 30 -23.27 6.21 14.13
N VAL A 31 -23.60 4.92 14.16
CA VAL A 31 -24.81 4.42 14.87
C VAL A 31 -24.77 4.79 16.36
N CYS A 32 -23.61 4.66 17.01
CA CYS A 32 -23.45 5.00 18.42
C CYS A 32 -23.52 6.52 18.68
N LEU A 33 -22.86 7.33 17.84
CA LEU A 33 -22.88 8.78 17.88
C LEU A 33 -24.27 9.36 17.63
N ILE A 34 -25.00 8.82 16.66
CA ILE A 34 -26.39 9.22 16.37
C ILE A 34 -27.28 8.95 17.58
N GLY A 35 -27.10 7.83 18.28
CA GLY A 35 -27.82 7.52 19.52
C GLY A 35 -27.60 8.56 20.64
N HIS A 36 -26.34 8.97 20.85
CA HIS A 36 -25.99 9.99 21.86
C HIS A 36 -26.46 11.40 21.48
N VAL A 37 -26.30 11.79 20.22
CA VAL A 37 -26.72 13.11 19.71
C VAL A 37 -28.24 13.25 19.74
N ALA A 38 -28.98 12.19 19.38
CA ALA A 38 -30.45 12.18 19.45
C ALA A 38 -30.97 12.32 20.89
N HIS A 39 -30.27 11.71 21.86
CA HIS A 39 -30.57 11.87 23.28
C HIS A 39 -30.26 13.29 23.79
N PHE A 40 -29.12 13.86 23.41
CA PHE A 40 -28.73 15.22 23.78
C PHE A 40 -29.67 16.30 23.21
N LEU A 41 -30.20 16.08 22.00
CA LEU A 41 -31.16 16.98 21.34
C LEU A 41 -32.61 16.80 21.82
N GLY A 42 -32.87 15.90 22.77
CA GLY A 42 -34.19 15.76 23.41
C GLY A 42 -35.29 15.23 22.49
N ALA A 43 -34.94 14.56 21.39
CA ALA A 43 -35.94 13.96 20.51
C ALA A 43 -36.69 12.85 21.27
N LYS A 44 -38.03 12.87 21.25
CA LYS A 44 -38.90 11.81 21.79
C LYS A 44 -39.60 11.09 20.65
N ALA A 45 -38.95 10.09 20.06
CA ALA A 45 -39.50 9.20 19.04
C ALA A 45 -39.44 7.75 19.54
N SER A 46 -40.52 6.98 19.36
CA SER A 46 -40.66 5.64 19.98
C SER A 46 -39.65 4.60 19.47
N TRP A 47 -38.99 4.84 18.34
CA TRP A 47 -37.90 4.03 17.80
C TRP A 47 -36.58 4.12 18.61
N MET A 48 -36.45 5.09 19.53
CA MET A 48 -35.22 5.28 20.33
C MET A 48 -35.10 4.37 21.56
N HIS A 49 -36.16 3.67 21.98
CA HIS A 49 -36.04 2.69 23.07
C HIS A 49 -35.18 1.47 22.69
N ALA A 50 -35.14 1.11 21.40
CA ALA A 50 -34.28 0.03 20.91
C ALA A 50 -32.79 0.42 20.97
N PHE A 51 -32.48 1.68 20.67
CA PHE A 51 -31.11 2.22 20.76
C PHE A 51 -30.64 2.44 22.20
N HIS A 52 -31.55 2.59 23.16
CA HIS A 52 -31.20 2.78 24.57
C HIS A 52 -31.07 1.46 25.36
N SER A 53 -31.35 0.32 24.71
CA SER A 53 -31.23 -0.99 25.34
C SER A 53 -29.76 -1.28 25.63
N THR A 54 -29.44 -1.56 26.89
CA THR A 54 -28.11 -2.03 27.30
C THR A 54 -27.68 -3.27 26.50
N GLY A 55 -28.64 -4.12 26.09
CA GLY A 55 -28.39 -5.28 25.23
C GLY A 55 -27.99 -4.90 23.80
N PHE A 56 -28.51 -3.80 23.26
CA PHE A 56 -28.13 -3.29 21.94
C PHE A 56 -26.67 -2.80 21.94
N HIS A 57 -26.30 -1.97 22.92
CA HIS A 57 -24.92 -1.50 23.06
C HIS A 57 -23.94 -2.64 23.34
N LEU A 58 -24.34 -3.64 24.14
CA LEU A 58 -23.54 -4.84 24.38
C LEU A 58 -23.30 -5.62 23.09
N SER A 59 -24.35 -5.84 22.28
CA SER A 59 -24.22 -6.53 20.98
C SER A 59 -23.32 -5.74 20.02
N LEU A 60 -23.47 -4.42 19.97
CA LEU A 60 -22.66 -3.54 19.12
C LEU A 60 -21.18 -3.57 19.52
N SER A 61 -20.93 -3.53 20.83
CA SER A 61 -19.60 -3.62 21.42
C SER A 61 -18.94 -4.95 21.12
N LEU A 62 -19.66 -6.05 21.34
CA LEU A 62 -19.19 -7.39 21.06
C LEU A 62 -18.89 -7.58 19.57
N PHE A 63 -19.76 -7.09 18.68
CA PHE A 63 -19.53 -7.13 17.24
C PHE A 63 -18.29 -6.31 16.84
N THR A 64 -18.10 -5.13 17.43
CA THR A 64 -16.92 -4.29 17.15
C THR A 64 -15.63 -4.97 17.59
N LEU A 65 -15.60 -5.59 18.78
CA LEU A 65 -14.44 -6.30 19.31
C LEU A 65 -14.09 -7.54 18.48
N LEU A 66 -15.09 -8.33 18.06
CA LEU A 66 -14.88 -9.58 17.31
C LEU A 66 -14.71 -9.37 15.80
N GLY A 67 -15.20 -8.26 15.26
CA GLY A 67 -15.04 -7.86 13.87
C GLY A 67 -13.79 -6.98 13.68
N PRO A 68 -13.96 -5.66 13.46
CA PRO A 68 -12.86 -4.76 13.10
C PRO A 68 -11.79 -4.62 14.21
N GLY A 69 -12.17 -4.78 15.48
CA GLY A 69 -11.24 -4.71 16.62
C GLY A 69 -10.40 -5.98 16.84
N ARG A 70 -10.72 -7.08 16.16
CA ARG A 70 -10.16 -8.41 16.49
C ARG A 70 -8.64 -8.45 16.34
N GLN A 71 -8.11 -7.88 15.25
CA GLN A 71 -6.67 -7.89 15.00
C GLN A 71 -5.93 -7.06 16.06
N LEU A 72 -6.43 -5.86 16.38
CA LEU A 72 -5.88 -4.99 17.42
C LEU A 72 -5.78 -5.71 18.77
N ILE A 73 -6.86 -6.38 19.17
CA ILE A 73 -6.93 -7.10 20.45
C ILE A 73 -5.99 -8.31 20.45
N PHE A 74 -6.04 -9.13 19.41
CA PHE A 74 -5.22 -10.34 19.33
C PHE A 74 -3.72 -10.01 19.32
N GLU A 75 -3.31 -9.05 18.50
CA GLU A 75 -1.92 -8.59 18.45
C GLU A 75 -1.50 -7.94 19.77
N GLY A 76 -2.36 -7.11 20.37
CA GLY A 76 -2.08 -6.47 21.65
C GLY A 76 -1.85 -7.46 22.78
N VAL A 77 -2.75 -8.44 22.94
CA VAL A 77 -2.63 -9.48 23.95
C VAL A 77 -1.41 -10.36 23.69
N LYS A 78 -1.17 -10.75 22.43
CA LYS A 78 0.00 -11.54 22.04
C LYS A 78 1.31 -10.83 22.35
N ASN A 79 1.41 -9.53 22.07
CA ASN A 79 2.62 -8.74 22.29
C ASN A 79 2.87 -8.45 23.78
N LEU A 80 1.80 -8.29 24.56
CA LEU A 80 1.88 -8.23 26.02
C LEU A 80 2.50 -9.50 26.60
N PHE A 81 2.01 -10.68 26.22
CA PHE A 81 2.56 -11.95 26.71
C PHE A 81 3.98 -12.23 26.23
N LYS A 82 4.40 -11.62 25.13
CA LYS A 82 5.79 -11.69 24.65
C LYS A 82 6.74 -10.71 25.34
N GLY A 83 6.24 -9.87 26.25
CA GLY A 83 7.06 -8.84 26.93
C GLY A 83 7.47 -7.69 26.02
N ALA A 84 6.78 -7.50 24.88
CA ALA A 84 7.04 -6.44 23.91
C ALA A 84 5.78 -5.60 23.66
N PRO A 85 5.25 -4.90 24.69
CA PRO A 85 4.05 -4.10 24.55
C PRO A 85 4.24 -2.96 23.54
N ASN A 86 3.18 -2.66 22.79
CA ASN A 86 3.15 -1.63 21.75
C ASN A 86 1.77 -0.96 21.67
N MET A 87 1.54 -0.08 20.68
CA MET A 87 0.25 0.61 20.51
C MET A 87 -0.98 -0.34 20.56
N ASN A 88 -0.91 -1.52 19.92
CA ASN A 88 -2.00 -2.51 19.97
C ASN A 88 -2.28 -3.02 21.38
N THR A 89 -1.23 -3.13 22.20
CA THR A 89 -1.33 -3.60 23.58
C THR A 89 -2.11 -2.61 24.42
N LEU A 90 -1.80 -1.31 24.31
CA LEU A 90 -2.51 -0.24 25.02
C LEU A 90 -3.98 -0.19 24.60
N VAL A 91 -4.24 -0.17 23.29
CA VAL A 91 -5.59 -0.11 22.71
C VAL A 91 -6.40 -1.35 23.09
N GLY A 92 -5.82 -2.55 22.95
CA GLY A 92 -6.46 -3.82 23.24
C GLY A 92 -6.81 -3.95 24.73
N LEU A 93 -5.88 -3.60 25.63
CA LEU A 93 -6.14 -3.62 27.07
C LEU A 93 -7.25 -2.64 27.46
N GLY A 94 -7.24 -1.41 26.94
CA GLY A 94 -8.28 -0.42 27.24
C GLY A 94 -9.67 -0.83 26.75
N ALA A 95 -9.75 -1.37 25.53
CA ALA A 95 -11.01 -1.87 24.98
C ALA A 95 -11.54 -3.08 25.77
N LEU A 96 -10.66 -4.04 26.11
CA LEU A 96 -11.03 -5.21 26.90
C LEU A 96 -11.42 -4.84 28.34
N SER A 97 -10.71 -3.91 28.98
CA SER A 97 -11.01 -3.48 30.36
C SER A 97 -12.35 -2.78 30.43
N SER A 98 -12.64 -1.85 29.51
CA SER A 98 -13.92 -1.15 29.47
C SER A 98 -15.09 -2.12 29.21
N PHE A 99 -14.91 -3.06 28.27
CA PHE A 99 -15.91 -4.10 28.03
C PHE A 99 -16.15 -4.99 29.26
N ALA A 100 -15.07 -5.45 29.91
CA ALA A 100 -15.15 -6.31 31.09
C ALA A 100 -15.86 -5.63 32.28
N VAL A 101 -15.52 -4.37 32.57
CA VAL A 101 -16.18 -3.57 33.62
C VAL A 101 -17.65 -3.37 33.29
N SER A 102 -17.98 -3.06 32.04
CA SER A 102 -19.36 -2.88 31.58
C SER A 102 -20.18 -4.17 31.66
N SER A 103 -19.59 -5.32 31.31
CA SER A 103 -20.22 -6.63 31.50
C SER A 103 -20.46 -6.96 32.96
N LEU A 104 -19.50 -6.65 33.85
CA LEU A 104 -19.65 -6.90 35.28
C LEU A 104 -20.75 -6.02 35.90
N ALA A 105 -20.86 -4.76 35.47
CA ALA A 105 -21.91 -3.85 35.90
C ALA A 105 -23.32 -4.38 35.57
N VAL A 106 -23.50 -5.01 34.40
CA VAL A 106 -24.77 -5.65 34.01
C VAL A 106 -25.04 -6.94 34.78
N LEU A 107 -24.01 -7.77 34.98
CA LEU A 107 -24.15 -9.06 35.68
C LEU A 107 -24.39 -8.90 37.18
N ILE A 108 -23.88 -7.83 37.79
CA ILE A 108 -24.02 -7.57 39.23
C ILE A 108 -24.61 -6.16 39.45
N PRO A 109 -25.94 -5.98 39.26
CA PRO A 109 -26.59 -4.68 39.42
C PRO A 109 -26.44 -4.06 40.82
N LYS A 110 -26.15 -4.89 41.83
CA LYS A 110 -25.93 -4.47 43.23
C LYS A 110 -24.72 -3.55 43.41
N LEU A 111 -23.79 -3.52 42.45
CA LEU A 111 -22.62 -2.63 42.48
C LEU A 111 -22.97 -1.18 42.13
N GLY A 112 -24.12 -0.93 41.49
CA GLY A 112 -24.54 0.42 41.09
C GLY A 112 -23.66 1.07 40.01
N TRP A 113 -22.82 0.28 39.33
CA TRP A 113 -21.93 0.78 38.29
C TRP A 113 -22.69 1.03 36.99
N ARG A 114 -22.27 2.07 36.26
CA ARG A 114 -22.79 2.34 34.92
C ARG A 114 -22.05 1.47 33.91
N ALA A 115 -22.78 0.92 32.95
CA ALA A 115 -22.22 0.16 31.84
C ALA A 115 -21.93 1.09 30.66
N PHE A 116 -20.72 1.01 30.11
CA PHE A 116 -20.22 1.90 29.06
C PHE A 116 -19.76 1.10 27.82
N PHE A 117 -20.65 0.26 27.28
CA PHE A 117 -20.33 -0.59 26.12
C PHE A 117 -19.96 0.18 24.85
N GLU A 118 -20.24 1.48 24.80
CA GLU A 118 -19.88 2.42 23.74
C GLU A 118 -18.41 2.86 23.72
N GLU A 119 -17.74 2.87 24.87
CA GLU A 119 -16.33 3.24 25.00
C GLU A 119 -15.39 2.40 24.11
N PRO A 120 -15.42 1.05 24.15
CA PRO A 120 -14.56 0.23 23.30
C PRO A 120 -14.90 0.39 21.82
N VAL A 121 -16.16 0.68 21.48
CA VAL A 121 -16.60 0.92 20.09
C VAL A 121 -15.96 2.20 19.55
N MET A 122 -16.08 3.30 20.30
CA MET A 122 -15.50 4.58 19.91
C MET A 122 -13.98 4.51 19.86
N LEU A 123 -13.35 3.90 20.87
CA LEU A 123 -11.90 3.75 20.94
C LEU A 123 -11.36 3.02 19.70
N ILE A 124 -11.95 1.86 19.34
CA ILE A 124 -11.53 1.10 18.16
C ILE A 124 -11.75 1.89 16.88
N ALA A 125 -12.88 2.57 16.75
CA ALA A 125 -13.19 3.38 15.57
C ALA A 125 -12.19 4.52 15.34
N PHE A 126 -11.81 5.26 16.39
CA PHE A 126 -10.83 6.33 16.28
C PHE A 126 -9.43 5.82 15.96
N VAL A 127 -9.02 4.69 16.54
CA VAL A 127 -7.72 4.07 16.24
C VAL A 127 -7.64 3.60 14.79
N LEU A 128 -8.70 2.94 14.30
CA LEU A 128 -8.76 2.51 12.90
C LEU A 128 -8.80 3.69 11.92
N LEU A 129 -9.49 4.78 12.28
CA LEU A 129 -9.45 6.03 11.52
C LEU A 129 -8.02 6.57 11.43
N GLY A 130 -7.33 6.71 12.57
CA GLY A 130 -5.95 7.21 12.61
C GLY A 130 -5.03 6.39 11.70
N ARG A 131 -5.12 5.05 11.77
CA ARG A 131 -4.38 4.14 10.89
C ARG A 131 -4.70 4.33 9.42
N ASN A 132 -5.97 4.52 9.07
CA ASN A 132 -6.34 4.73 7.69
C ASN A 132 -5.83 6.08 7.15
N LEU A 133 -5.91 7.15 7.96
CA LEU A 133 -5.35 8.45 7.59
C LEU A 133 -3.82 8.35 7.40
N GLU A 134 -3.13 7.63 8.29
CA GLU A 134 -1.70 7.38 8.19
C GLU A 134 -1.34 6.61 6.92
N GLN A 135 -2.06 5.51 6.63
CA GLN A 135 -1.84 4.72 5.41
C GLN A 135 -2.13 5.53 4.14
N ARG A 136 -3.19 6.34 4.12
CA ARG A 136 -3.49 7.21 2.98
C ARG A 136 -2.40 8.25 2.76
N ALA A 137 -1.87 8.84 3.84
CA ALA A 137 -0.75 9.78 3.75
C ALA A 137 0.51 9.10 3.20
N LYS A 138 0.82 7.88 3.66
CA LYS A 138 1.94 7.07 3.14
C LYS A 138 1.78 6.74 1.66
N ILE A 139 0.61 6.25 1.24
CA ILE A 139 0.33 5.92 -0.17
C ILE A 139 0.46 7.17 -1.06
N LYS A 140 -0.08 8.32 -0.60
CA LYS A 140 0.03 9.58 -1.35
C LYS A 140 1.48 10.02 -1.50
N ALA A 141 2.32 9.82 -0.48
CA ALA A 141 3.76 10.11 -0.56
C ALA A 141 4.51 9.16 -1.50
N THR A 142 4.06 7.91 -1.65
CA THR A 142 4.69 6.90 -2.52
C THR A 142 4.18 6.94 -3.98
N SER A 143 2.99 7.51 -4.22
CA SER A 143 2.31 7.48 -5.53
C SER A 143 3.11 8.10 -6.67
N ASP A 144 3.96 9.09 -6.38
CA ASP A 144 4.75 9.81 -7.41
C ASP A 144 5.89 8.96 -7.98
N MET A 145 6.18 7.80 -7.39
CA MET A 145 7.28 6.94 -7.81
C MET A 145 6.89 5.94 -8.92
N THR A 146 5.63 5.50 -8.94
CA THR A 146 5.11 4.53 -9.93
C THR A 146 4.95 5.13 -11.33
N GLY A 147 4.80 6.45 -11.44
CA GLY A 147 4.68 7.17 -12.72
C GLY A 147 5.95 7.10 -13.57
N LEU A 148 7.11 6.83 -12.96
CA LEU A 148 8.37 6.62 -13.67
C LEU A 148 8.45 5.23 -14.33
N LEU A 149 7.78 4.23 -13.73
CA LEU A 149 7.77 2.83 -14.21
C LEU A 149 6.82 2.57 -15.38
N SER A 150 5.76 3.37 -15.54
CA SER A 150 4.86 3.27 -16.71
C SER A 150 5.52 3.71 -18.02
N SER A 151 6.78 4.14 -17.98
CA SER A 151 7.55 4.58 -19.15
C SER A 151 8.35 3.48 -19.83
N LEU A 152 8.45 2.27 -19.25
CA LEU A 152 9.16 1.17 -19.89
C LEU A 152 8.22 0.41 -20.86
N PRO A 153 8.67 0.12 -22.09
CA PRO A 153 7.85 -0.62 -23.05
C PRO A 153 7.57 -2.04 -22.53
N SER A 154 6.35 -2.55 -22.77
CA SER A 154 5.92 -3.90 -22.37
C SER A 154 6.39 -4.98 -23.35
N GLN A 155 6.65 -4.59 -24.60
CA GLN A 155 7.08 -5.47 -25.70
C GLN A 155 8.41 -5.00 -26.27
N ALA A 156 9.18 -5.95 -26.79
CA ALA A 156 10.42 -5.75 -27.50
C ALA A 156 10.41 -6.52 -28.81
N ARG A 157 11.06 -5.96 -29.85
CA ARG A 157 11.24 -6.64 -31.13
C ARG A 157 12.57 -7.39 -31.11
N LEU A 158 12.51 -8.70 -30.92
CA LEU A 158 13.64 -9.61 -30.89
C LEU A 158 13.95 -10.12 -32.31
N MET A 159 15.23 -10.17 -32.66
CA MET A 159 15.71 -10.75 -33.91
C MET A 159 16.03 -12.23 -33.69
N VAL A 160 15.31 -13.11 -34.39
CA VAL A 160 15.46 -14.57 -34.33
C VAL A 160 15.56 -15.09 -35.77
N ASP A 161 16.65 -15.79 -36.10
CA ASP A 161 16.87 -16.42 -37.41
C ASP A 161 16.56 -15.49 -38.61
N ASP A 162 17.07 -14.25 -38.54
CA ASP A 162 16.89 -13.18 -39.54
C ASP A 162 15.44 -12.66 -39.69
N SER A 163 14.55 -13.04 -38.77
CA SER A 163 13.19 -12.52 -38.64
C SER A 163 13.02 -11.69 -37.37
N ILE A 164 12.08 -10.74 -37.40
CA ILE A 164 11.76 -9.90 -36.23
C ILE A 164 10.46 -10.40 -35.62
N VAL A 165 10.51 -10.78 -34.33
CA VAL A 165 9.37 -11.24 -33.55
C VAL A 165 9.15 -10.31 -32.37
N GLU A 166 7.90 -9.96 -32.09
CA GLU A 166 7.55 -9.17 -30.92
C GLU A 166 7.36 -10.09 -29.71
N VAL A 167 8.12 -9.84 -28.65
CA VAL A 167 8.16 -10.65 -27.43
C VAL A 167 8.04 -9.75 -26.18
N PRO A 168 7.46 -10.25 -25.08
CA PRO A 168 7.40 -9.49 -23.84
C PRO A 168 8.81 -9.13 -23.35
N CYS A 169 9.03 -7.90 -22.88
CA CYS A 169 10.35 -7.48 -22.36
C CYS A 169 10.89 -8.38 -21.24
N SER A 170 10.01 -9.06 -20.51
CA SER A 170 10.37 -10.03 -19.46
C SER A 170 10.96 -11.34 -19.99
N SER A 171 10.87 -11.61 -21.29
CA SER A 171 11.43 -12.80 -21.93
C SER A 171 12.82 -12.57 -22.53
N LEU A 172 13.28 -11.32 -22.57
CA LEU A 172 14.61 -10.97 -23.06
C LEU A 172 15.69 -11.57 -22.16
N SER A 173 16.73 -12.09 -22.79
CA SER A 173 17.91 -12.66 -22.16
C SER A 173 19.19 -11.92 -22.58
N VAL A 174 20.25 -12.08 -21.80
CA VAL A 174 21.57 -11.52 -22.15
C VAL A 174 22.06 -12.14 -23.47
N GLY A 175 22.50 -11.28 -24.39
CA GLY A 175 22.96 -11.69 -25.73
C GLY A 175 21.90 -11.61 -26.82
N ASP A 176 20.62 -11.44 -26.46
CA ASP A 176 19.54 -11.23 -27.42
C ASP A 176 19.78 -9.99 -28.27
N GLN A 177 19.44 -10.04 -29.56
CA GLN A 177 19.48 -8.88 -30.44
C GLN A 177 18.10 -8.29 -30.62
N ILE A 178 17.92 -7.03 -30.23
CA ILE A 178 16.65 -6.32 -30.33
C ILE A 178 16.73 -5.18 -31.33
N VAL A 179 15.62 -4.93 -32.03
CA VAL A 179 15.49 -3.86 -33.03
C VAL A 179 14.65 -2.71 -32.47
N VAL A 180 15.29 -1.56 -32.33
CA VAL A 180 14.65 -0.33 -31.86
C VAL A 180 14.48 0.64 -33.03
N LEU A 181 13.23 0.94 -33.38
CA LEU A 181 12.89 1.86 -34.46
C LEU A 181 12.90 3.31 -33.97
N PRO A 182 12.97 4.30 -34.89
CA PRO A 182 12.77 5.71 -34.54
C PRO A 182 11.45 5.94 -33.80
N GLY A 183 11.49 6.71 -32.71
CA GLY A 183 10.37 7.00 -31.82
C GLY A 183 10.19 5.99 -30.67
N ASP A 184 10.80 4.81 -30.75
CA ASP A 184 10.62 3.78 -29.73
C ASP A 184 11.57 3.95 -28.55
N ARG A 185 11.10 3.48 -27.40
CA ARG A 185 11.93 3.38 -26.20
C ARG A 185 12.79 2.13 -26.23
N VAL A 186 14.01 2.26 -25.71
CA VAL A 186 14.92 1.14 -25.55
C VAL A 186 14.42 0.23 -24.41
N PRO A 187 14.13 -1.06 -24.66
CA PRO A 187 13.50 -1.93 -23.67
C PRO A 187 14.46 -2.52 -22.64
N ALA A 188 15.77 -2.56 -22.92
CA ALA A 188 16.79 -3.15 -22.05
C ALA A 188 18.15 -2.44 -22.23
N ASP A 189 19.02 -2.53 -21.21
CA ASP A 189 20.37 -1.98 -21.33
C ASP A 189 21.19 -2.86 -22.27
N GLY A 190 21.99 -2.25 -23.14
CA GLY A 190 22.71 -2.99 -24.16
C GLY A 190 23.81 -2.21 -24.86
N ILE A 191 24.33 -2.82 -25.92
CA ILE A 191 25.35 -2.24 -26.80
C ILE A 191 24.83 -2.24 -28.23
N VAL A 192 24.95 -1.12 -28.94
CA VAL A 192 24.61 -1.02 -30.36
C VAL A 192 25.53 -1.95 -31.16
N ARG A 193 24.94 -2.84 -31.95
CA ARG A 193 25.65 -3.71 -32.90
C ARG A 193 25.56 -3.22 -34.34
N ALA A 194 24.44 -2.62 -34.72
CA ALA A 194 24.23 -2.07 -36.05
C ALA A 194 23.32 -0.84 -36.02
N GLY A 195 23.47 0.00 -37.05
CA GLY A 195 22.74 1.26 -37.18
C GLY A 195 23.43 2.45 -36.54
N ARG A 196 22.89 3.64 -36.81
CA ARG A 196 23.32 4.91 -36.23
C ARG A 196 22.10 5.77 -35.98
N SER A 197 21.98 6.31 -34.78
CA SER A 197 20.87 7.17 -34.38
C SER A 197 21.30 8.11 -33.26
N THR A 198 20.46 9.09 -32.95
CA THR A 198 20.56 9.88 -31.72
C THR A 198 19.54 9.35 -30.72
N ILE A 199 19.98 9.18 -29.48
CA ILE A 199 19.14 8.76 -28.36
C ILE A 199 18.96 9.92 -27.39
N ASP A 200 17.71 10.16 -27.01
CA ASP A 200 17.37 11.05 -25.91
C ASP A 200 17.47 10.29 -24.57
N GLU A 201 18.47 10.68 -23.78
CA GLU A 201 18.74 10.16 -22.44
C GLU A 201 18.33 11.14 -21.33
N SER A 202 17.64 12.25 -21.68
CA SER A 202 17.27 13.32 -20.75
C SER A 202 16.47 12.83 -19.55
N SER A 203 15.63 11.81 -19.75
CA SER A 203 14.85 11.16 -18.69
C SER A 203 15.70 10.51 -17.59
N PHE A 204 16.97 10.20 -17.87
CA PHE A 204 17.90 9.56 -16.94
C PHE A 204 19.03 10.48 -16.48
N THR A 205 19.67 11.17 -17.43
CA THR A 205 20.87 11.99 -17.18
C THR A 205 20.52 13.43 -16.80
N GLY A 206 19.31 13.89 -17.15
CA GLY A 206 18.93 15.30 -17.09
C GLY A 206 19.61 16.16 -18.17
N GLU A 207 20.42 15.56 -19.05
CA GLU A 207 21.05 16.28 -20.15
C GLU A 207 20.06 16.47 -21.31
N PRO A 208 19.79 17.71 -21.75
CA PRO A 208 18.72 17.98 -22.71
C PRO A 208 19.10 17.62 -24.16
N MET A 209 20.38 17.40 -24.46
CA MET A 209 20.87 17.18 -25.81
C MET A 209 20.94 15.68 -26.11
N PRO A 210 20.27 15.20 -27.19
CA PRO A 210 20.37 13.81 -27.61
C PRO A 210 21.80 13.41 -27.96
N VAL A 211 22.20 12.20 -27.57
CA VAL A 211 23.55 11.67 -27.77
C VAL A 211 23.58 10.77 -29.00
N THR A 212 24.58 10.93 -29.86
CA THR A 212 24.75 10.05 -31.03
C THR A 212 25.26 8.69 -30.58
N LYS A 213 24.63 7.62 -31.07
CA LYS A 213 24.99 6.22 -30.82
C LYS A 213 25.33 5.53 -32.14
N GLU A 214 26.48 4.88 -32.14
CA GLU A 214 27.06 4.10 -33.23
C GLU A 214 27.43 2.70 -32.72
N PRO A 215 27.76 1.73 -33.60
CA PRO A 215 28.16 0.39 -33.17
C PRO A 215 29.28 0.45 -32.11
N GLY A 216 29.08 -0.29 -31.00
CA GLY A 216 29.94 -0.25 -29.81
C GLY A 216 29.48 0.71 -28.71
N SER A 217 28.55 1.62 -29.00
CA SER A 217 28.00 2.54 -27.98
C SER A 217 27.07 1.82 -27.01
N GLN A 218 27.12 2.21 -25.73
CA GLN A 218 26.18 1.75 -24.72
C GLN A 218 24.86 2.52 -24.80
N VAL A 219 23.76 1.82 -24.52
CA VAL A 219 22.40 2.37 -24.48
C VAL A 219 21.70 1.90 -23.21
N ALA A 220 20.95 2.81 -22.59
CA ALA A 220 20.21 2.57 -21.36
C ALA A 220 18.72 2.33 -21.65
N ALA A 221 18.11 1.42 -20.89
CA ALA A 221 16.67 1.17 -20.93
C ALA A 221 15.87 2.43 -20.56
N GLY A 222 14.75 2.65 -21.23
CA GLY A 222 13.87 3.81 -21.04
C GLY A 222 14.23 5.03 -21.87
N SER A 223 15.45 5.10 -22.43
CA SER A 223 15.84 6.14 -23.37
C SER A 223 15.05 6.07 -24.68
N ILE A 224 14.88 7.19 -25.37
CA ILE A 224 14.06 7.28 -26.60
C ILE A 224 14.98 7.35 -27.81
N ASN A 225 14.80 6.44 -28.76
CA ASN A 225 15.48 6.48 -30.03
C ASN A 225 14.81 7.49 -30.97
N LEU A 226 15.57 8.39 -31.61
CA LEU A 226 14.96 9.50 -32.37
C LEU A 226 14.94 9.30 -33.88
N ASN A 227 16.09 9.02 -34.50
CA ASN A 227 16.29 9.31 -35.92
C ASN A 227 16.54 8.09 -36.82
N GLY A 228 17.17 7.03 -36.30
CA GLY A 228 17.55 5.85 -37.08
C GLY A 228 17.24 4.54 -36.37
N THR A 229 17.16 3.45 -37.12
CA THR A 229 16.98 2.12 -36.54
C THR A 229 18.27 1.62 -35.92
N LEU A 230 18.19 1.09 -34.71
CA LEU A 230 19.31 0.48 -33.99
C LEU A 230 19.06 -1.01 -33.76
N THR A 231 20.10 -1.82 -33.98
CA THR A 231 20.15 -3.20 -33.47
C THR A 231 21.03 -3.22 -32.23
N ILE A 232 20.48 -3.66 -31.11
CA ILE A 232 21.11 -3.58 -29.79
C ILE A 232 21.23 -5.01 -29.25
N GLU A 233 22.42 -5.37 -28.79
CA GLU A 233 22.64 -6.61 -28.02
C GLU A 233 22.34 -6.35 -26.55
N VAL A 234 21.40 -7.11 -25.99
CA VAL A 234 20.97 -7.00 -24.60
C VAL A 234 22.10 -7.42 -23.67
N ARG A 235 22.44 -6.54 -22.71
CA ARG A 235 23.41 -6.81 -21.64
C ARG A 235 22.75 -7.01 -20.30
N ARG A 236 21.70 -6.24 -19.99
CA ARG A 236 20.92 -6.39 -18.76
C ARG A 236 19.43 -6.33 -19.11
N PRO A 237 18.71 -7.47 -19.08
CA PRO A 237 17.29 -7.51 -19.41
C PRO A 237 16.42 -7.02 -18.24
N GLY A 238 15.25 -6.47 -18.57
CA GLY A 238 14.15 -6.23 -17.62
C GLY A 238 14.55 -5.51 -16.32
N GLY A 239 14.35 -6.19 -15.18
CA GLY A 239 14.55 -5.63 -13.83
C GLY A 239 16.01 -5.52 -13.37
N GLU A 240 16.95 -5.99 -14.19
CA GLU A 240 18.40 -5.88 -13.95
C GLU A 240 19.02 -4.66 -14.66
N THR A 241 18.20 -3.88 -15.37
CA THR A 241 18.61 -2.61 -15.96
C THR A 241 19.01 -1.60 -14.89
N ALA A 242 19.81 -0.59 -15.25
CA ALA A 242 20.13 0.51 -14.36
C ALA A 242 18.88 1.19 -13.76
N MET A 243 17.82 1.32 -14.56
CA MET A 243 16.53 1.83 -14.09
C MET A 243 15.86 0.88 -13.09
N GLY A 244 15.91 -0.43 -13.34
CA GLY A 244 15.44 -1.44 -12.40
C GLY A 244 16.17 -1.39 -11.06
N ASP A 245 17.49 -1.14 -11.07
CA ASP A 245 18.30 -0.98 -9.86
C ASP A 245 17.90 0.26 -9.06
N ILE A 246 17.72 1.41 -9.73
CA ILE A 246 17.31 2.66 -9.07
C ILE A 246 15.94 2.52 -8.44
N VAL A 247 14.99 1.93 -9.16
CA VAL A 247 13.65 1.66 -8.63
C VAL A 247 13.74 0.83 -7.36
N ARG A 248 14.52 -0.27 -7.37
CA ARG A 248 14.69 -1.14 -6.21
C ARG A 248 15.35 -0.41 -5.04
N LEU A 249 16.37 0.41 -5.29
CA LEU A 249 17.04 1.21 -4.25
C LEU A 249 16.09 2.20 -3.58
N VAL A 250 15.24 2.86 -4.37
CA VAL A 250 14.28 3.82 -3.82
C VAL A 250 13.13 3.09 -3.11
N GLU A 251 12.66 1.94 -3.62
CA GLU A 251 11.69 1.09 -2.92
C GLU A 251 12.24 0.63 -1.57
N GLU A 252 13.50 0.19 -1.52
CA GLU A 252 14.17 -0.22 -0.28
C GLU A 252 14.27 0.95 0.71
N ALA A 253 14.64 2.14 0.23
CA ALA A 253 14.71 3.35 1.04
C ALA A 253 13.34 3.76 1.63
N GLN A 254 12.25 3.60 0.88
CA GLN A 254 10.89 3.89 1.34
C GLN A 254 10.31 2.80 2.24
N SER A 255 10.73 1.55 2.08
CA SER A 255 10.28 0.42 2.90
C SER A 255 10.83 0.45 4.34
N ARG A 256 11.91 1.23 4.58
CA ARG A 256 12.38 1.49 5.94
C ARG A 256 11.31 2.26 6.70
N GLU A 257 10.73 1.61 7.71
CA GLU A 257 9.72 2.19 8.61
C GLU A 257 10.11 3.59 9.07
N ALA A 258 9.16 4.51 8.96
CA ALA A 258 9.31 5.88 9.41
C ALA A 258 9.69 5.90 10.92
N PRO A 259 10.77 6.60 11.31
CA PRO A 259 11.27 6.66 12.69
C PRO A 259 10.24 7.08 13.75
N VAL A 260 9.13 7.71 13.33
CA VAL A 260 8.06 8.20 14.20
C VAL A 260 7.31 7.08 14.91
N GLN A 261 7.17 5.89 14.30
CA GLN A 261 6.43 4.79 14.93
C GLN A 261 7.12 4.29 16.21
N ARG A 262 8.46 4.41 16.30
CA ARG A 262 9.24 4.09 17.50
C ARG A 262 9.08 5.08 18.66
N LEU A 263 8.59 6.29 18.39
CA LEU A 263 8.38 7.30 19.44
C LEU A 263 7.05 7.09 20.18
N ALA A 264 6.05 6.52 19.53
CA ALA A 264 4.76 6.18 20.15
C ALA A 264 4.77 4.81 20.85
N ASP A 265 5.65 3.90 20.43
CA ASP A 265 5.83 2.57 21.04
C ASP A 265 6.80 2.57 22.25
N LYS A 266 7.49 3.68 22.55
CA LYS A 266 8.33 3.87 23.75
C LYS A 266 7.55 4.50 24.90
#